data_AF-A0A132A8R5-F1
#
_entry.id   AF-A0A132A8R5-F1
#
_cell.length_a   1.000
_cell.length_b   1.000
_cell.length_c   1.000
_cell.angle_alpha   90.00
_cell.angle_beta   90.00
_cell.angle_gamma   90.00
#
_symmetry.space_group_name_H-M   'P 1'
#
loop_
_entity.id
_entity.type
_entity.pdbx_description
1 polymer ?
#
loop_
_entity_poly.entity_id
_entity_poly.type
_entity_poly.pdbx_seq_one_letter_code
_entity_poly.pdbx_strand_id
1 'polypeptide(L)' 'MMDSNLNTEDICRVCRCEGTADKPLYHPCICTGSIKYVHQECLVQWLRYSEKEFCELCNHRFSFIPSE' A
#
# COMPACT_ATOMS: atom_id res chain seq x y z
N MET A 1 -4.82 15.92 -26.66
CA MET A 1 -5.65 14.73 -26.43
C MET A 1 -5.89 14.70 -24.94
N MET A 2 -7.15 14.59 -24.53
CA MET A 2 -7.55 14.85 -23.16
C MET A 2 -6.98 13.77 -22.23
N ASP A 3 -6.06 14.13 -21.35
CA ASP A 3 -5.67 13.36 -20.17
C ASP A 3 -6.83 13.37 -19.16
N SER A 4 -8.00 12.90 -19.60
CA SER A 4 -9.23 12.81 -18.83
C SER A 4 -9.41 11.36 -18.42
N ASN A 5 -8.62 10.92 -17.44
CA ASN A 5 -9.03 9.89 -16.50
C ASN A 5 -8.27 10.12 -15.20
N LEU A 6 -8.87 10.94 -14.33
CA LEU A 6 -8.60 10.96 -12.90
C LEU A 6 -9.10 9.64 -12.29
N ASN A 7 -8.49 8.52 -12.68
CA ASN A 7 -8.61 7.31 -11.89
C ASN A 7 -7.30 7.23 -11.12
N THR A 8 -7.38 7.53 -9.83
CA THR A 8 -6.24 7.34 -8.93
C THR A 8 -6.15 5.84 -8.75
N GLU A 9 -5.62 5.14 -9.76
CA GLU A 9 -5.64 3.68 -9.83
C GLU A 9 -5.09 3.15 -8.50
N ASP A 10 -5.84 2.26 -7.90
CA ASP A 10 -5.43 1.59 -6.67
C ASP A 10 -4.21 0.75 -7.07
N ILE A 11 -3.02 1.28 -6.81
CA ILE A 11 -1.73 0.65 -7.13
C ILE A 11 -0.89 0.52 -5.87
N CYS A 12 -0.14 -0.58 -5.78
CA CYS A 12 0.74 -0.81 -4.65
C CYS A 12 1.86 0.25 -4.62
N ARG A 13 2.03 0.95 -3.50
CA ARG A 13 3.12 1.92 -3.32
C ARG A 13 4.54 1.32 -3.41
N VAL A 14 4.68 0.01 -3.26
CA VAL A 14 5.98 -0.68 -3.26
C VAL A 14 6.33 -1.18 -4.66
N CYS A 15 5.48 -2.03 -5.26
CA CYS A 15 5.77 -2.62 -6.58
C CYS A 15 5.15 -1.86 -7.75
N ARG A 16 4.28 -0.86 -7.50
CA ARG A 16 3.56 -0.08 -8.52
C ARG A 16 2.70 -0.93 -9.47
N CYS A 17 2.22 -2.07 -8.98
CA CYS A 17 1.25 -2.92 -9.69
C CYS A 17 -0.16 -2.72 -9.10
N GLU A 18 -1.16 -2.89 -9.95
CA GLU A 18 -2.56 -2.94 -9.58
C GLU A 18 -2.88 -4.15 -8.69
N GLY A 19 -3.92 -4.02 -7.88
CA GLY A 19 -4.46 -5.13 -7.10
C GLY A 19 -5.20 -6.12 -7.99
N THR A 20 -4.91 -7.41 -7.83
CA THR A 20 -5.63 -8.48 -8.51
C THR A 20 -6.44 -9.30 -7.51
N ALA A 21 -7.32 -10.19 -7.99
CA ALA A 21 -8.06 -11.09 -7.12
C ALA A 21 -7.15 -12.02 -6.28
N ASP A 22 -5.98 -12.37 -6.82
CA ASP A 22 -4.96 -13.17 -6.13
C ASP A 22 -4.11 -12.32 -5.18
N LYS A 23 -3.81 -11.08 -5.58
CA LYS A 23 -3.01 -10.12 -4.80
C LYS A 23 -3.80 -8.84 -4.58
N PRO A 24 -4.78 -8.84 -3.65
CA PRO A 24 -5.56 -7.65 -3.38
C PRO A 24 -4.71 -6.56 -2.72
N LEU A 25 -5.10 -5.31 -2.96
CA LEU A 25 -4.51 -4.15 -2.32
C LEU A 25 -5.21 -3.83 -1.02
N TYR A 26 -4.43 -3.41 -0.04
CA TYR A 26 -4.90 -3.05 1.28
C TYR A 26 -4.43 -1.66 1.67
N HIS A 27 -5.16 -1.05 2.60
CA HIS A 27 -4.83 0.28 3.14
C HIS A 27 -4.47 0.18 4.64
N PRO A 28 -3.23 -0.19 4.99
CA PRO A 28 -2.85 -0.40 6.38
C PRO A 28 -2.71 0.91 7.17
N CYS A 29 -2.76 2.07 6.52
CA CYS A 29 -2.54 3.37 7.13
C CYS A 29 -3.59 4.38 6.68
N ILE A 30 -3.59 5.55 7.32
CA ILE A 30 -4.52 6.65 7.02
C ILE A 30 -4.08 7.53 5.84
N CYS A 31 -3.08 7.09 5.07
CA CYS A 31 -2.68 7.83 3.88
C CYS A 31 -3.87 8.00 2.91
N THR A 32 -3.83 9.04 2.11
CA THR A 32 -4.85 9.36 1.11
C THR A 32 -4.29 9.23 -0.30
N GLY A 33 -5.16 8.97 -1.29
CA GLY A 33 -4.75 8.73 -2.68
C GLY A 33 -4.19 7.33 -2.90
N SER A 34 -3.46 7.12 -4.00
CA SER A 34 -2.91 5.82 -4.39
C SER A 34 -1.85 5.28 -3.42
N ILE A 35 -1.13 6.15 -2.71
CA ILE A 35 -0.04 5.76 -1.81
C ILE A 35 -0.50 5.00 -0.56
N LYS A 36 -1.80 5.04 -0.26
CA LYS A 36 -2.38 4.29 0.86
C LYS A 36 -2.43 2.79 0.57
N TYR A 37 -2.43 2.40 -0.71
CA TYR A 37 -2.56 1.02 -1.11
C TYR A 37 -1.22 0.30 -1.16
N VAL A 38 -1.21 -0.92 -0.64
CA VAL A 38 -0.05 -1.82 -0.65
C VAL A 38 -0.54 -3.26 -0.66
N HIS A 39 0.16 -4.13 -1.39
CA HIS A 39 -0.09 -5.57 -1.29
C HIS A 39 0.33 -6.09 0.08
N GLN A 40 -0.36 -7.12 0.57
CA GLN A 40 -0.01 -7.79 1.82
C GLN A 40 1.47 -8.24 1.81
N GLU A 41 1.90 -8.99 0.79
CA GLU A 41 3.28 -9.46 0.67
C GLU A 41 4.31 -8.31 0.60
N CYS A 42 3.99 -7.26 -0.16
CA CYS A 42 4.84 -6.07 -0.26
C CYS A 42 4.99 -5.36 1.08
N LEU A 43 3.91 -5.26 1.86
CA LEU A 43 3.95 -4.69 3.20
C LEU A 43 4.79 -5.58 4.13
N VAL A 44 4.58 -6.90 4.14
CA VAL A 44 5.37 -7.85 4.96
C VAL A 44 6.86 -7.66 4.68
N GLN A 45 7.25 -7.67 3.40
CA GLN A 45 8.63 -7.55 3.00
C GLN A 45 9.22 -6.19 3.38
N TRP A 46 8.43 -5.11 3.22
CA TRP A 46 8.83 -3.78 3.65
C TRP A 46 9.01 -3.69 5.16
N LEU A 47 8.11 -4.26 5.96
CA LEU A 47 8.22 -4.31 7.43
C LEU A 47 9.47 -5.08 7.88
N ARG A 48 9.73 -6.23 7.25
CA ARG A 48 10.93 -7.04 7.51
C ARG A 48 12.23 -6.31 7.17
N TYR A 49 12.23 -5.53 6.09
CA TYR A 49 13.42 -4.79 5.65
C TYR A 49 13.62 -3.48 6.43
N SER A 50 12.54 -2.77 6.72
CA SER A 50 12.60 -1.46 7.37
C SER A 50 12.66 -1.56 8.90
N GLU A 51 12.37 -2.72 9.49
CA GLU A 51 12.27 -2.94 10.95
C GLU A 51 11.36 -1.92 11.66
N LYS A 52 10.34 -1.41 10.94
CA LYS A 52 9.41 -0.37 11.40
C LYS A 52 7.98 -0.83 11.26
N GLU A 53 7.17 -0.62 12.29
CA GLU A 53 5.73 -0.93 12.29
C GLU A 53 4.84 0.29 11.92
N PHE A 54 5.46 1.40 11.50
CA PHE A 54 4.78 2.68 11.27
C PHE A 54 4.96 3.11 9.82
N CYS A 55 3.91 3.72 9.26
CA CYS A 55 3.98 4.33 7.95
C CYS A 55 4.92 5.54 7.98
N GLU A 56 5.92 5.56 7.09
CA GLU A 56 6.92 6.65 7.00
C GLU A 56 6.35 8.00 6.56
N LEU A 57 5.11 8.05 6.07
CA LEU A 57 4.48 9.27 5.56
C LEU A 57 3.55 9.90 6.59
N CYS A 58 2.65 9.09 7.16
CA CYS A 58 1.64 9.57 8.10
C CYS A 58 1.96 9.22 9.55
N ASN A 59 3.08 8.54 9.83
CA ASN A 59 3.51 8.06 11.16
C ASN A 59 2.46 7.24 11.92
N HIS A 60 1.41 6.77 11.25
CA HIS A 60 0.42 5.88 11.85
C HIS A 60 0.96 4.47 11.88
N ARG A 61 0.69 3.77 12.98
CA ARG A 61 0.91 2.32 13.07
C ARG A 61 0.06 1.64 12.01
N PHE A 62 0.66 0.68 11.30
CA PHE A 62 -0.09 -0.11 10.34
C PHE A 62 -1.19 -0.92 11.05
N SER A 63 -2.42 -0.90 10.51
CA SER A 63 -3.61 -1.50 11.15
C SER A 63 -3.65 -3.02 11.06
N PHE A 64 -2.95 -3.61 10.08
CA PHE A 64 -2.75 -5.05 10.03
C PHE A 64 -1.26 -5.31 9.91
N ILE A 65 -0.75 -6.06 10.88
CA ILE A 65 0.55 -6.71 10.79
C ILE A 65 0.19 -8.14 10.41
N PRO A 66 0.56 -8.62 9.21
CA PRO A 66 0.32 -10.00 8.83
C PRO A 66 0.94 -10.90 9.88
N SER A 67 0.08 -11.56 10.64
CA SER A 67 0.44 -12.56 11.64
C SER A 67 0.76 -13.81 10.83
N GLU A 68 2.05 -14.18 10.84
CA GLU A 68 2.70 -15.32 10.14
C GLU A 68 1.87 -16.17 9.16
#